data_AF-A0A8S2Y494-F1
#
_entry.id   AF-A0A8S2Y494-F1
#
_cell.length_a   1.000
_cell.length_b   1.000
_cell.length_c   1.000
_cell.angle_alpha   90.00
_cell.angle_beta   90.00
_cell.angle_gamma   90.00
#
_symmetry.space_group_name_H-M   'P 1'
#
loop_
_entity.id
_entity.type
_entity.pdbx_description
1 polymer ?
#
loop_
_entity_poly.entity_id
_entity_poly.type
_entity_poly.pdbx_seq_one_letter_code
_entity_poly.pdbx_strand_id
1 'polypeptide(L)' 'MGPYSWIPTMQCYHHVLSMKNTIHGSMQVNQNEKQTISGIGYIEKDWGNAFPSIWIWGQANQWELLPATSSASIFFSLAL' A
#
# COMPACT_ATOMS: atom_id res chain seq x y z
N MET A 1 -10.36 -3.57 5.58
CA MET A 1 -10.96 -4.50 6.56
C MET A 1 -12.38 -4.94 6.20
N GLY A 2 -12.98 -4.50 5.07
CA GLY A 2 -14.31 -4.97 4.65
C GLY A 2 -15.33 -4.86 5.81
N PRO A 3 -16.06 -5.94 6.15
CA PRO A 3 -17.05 -5.90 7.23
C PRO A 3 -16.48 -5.64 8.63
N TYR A 4 -15.22 -6.00 8.88
CA TYR A 4 -14.55 -5.73 10.16
C TYR A 4 -14.33 -4.23 10.42
N SER A 5 -14.48 -3.39 9.39
CA SER A 5 -14.41 -1.92 9.53
C SER A 5 -15.56 -1.35 10.38
N TRP A 6 -16.66 -2.10 10.55
CA TRP A 6 -17.81 -1.69 11.37
C TRP A 6 -17.75 -2.19 12.81
N ILE A 7 -16.80 -3.06 13.16
CA ILE A 7 -16.63 -3.50 14.55
C ILE A 7 -15.93 -2.36 15.31
N PRO A 8 -16.55 -1.79 16.36
CA PRO A 8 -15.92 -0.72 17.14
C PRO A 8 -14.74 -1.27 17.92
N THR A 9 -13.79 -0.40 18.27
CA THR A 9 -12.66 -0.70 19.18
C THR A 9 -11.68 -1.79 18.72
N MET A 10 -11.58 -2.05 17.42
CA MET A 10 -10.54 -2.95 16.90
C MET A 10 -9.15 -2.44 17.28
N GLN A 11 -8.23 -3.38 17.55
CA GLN A 11 -6.83 -3.07 17.81
C GLN A 11 -6.25 -2.26 16.65
N CYS A 12 -6.43 -2.75 15.41
CA CYS A 12 -6.06 -2.06 14.17
C CYS A 12 -7.17 -2.19 13.12
N TYR A 13 -7.40 -1.11 12.40
CA TYR A 13 -8.18 -1.03 11.18
C TYR A 13 -7.22 -0.78 10.02
N HIS A 14 -7.43 -1.50 8.92
CA HIS A 14 -6.66 -1.37 7.68
C HIS A 14 -7.58 -1.01 6.52
N HIS A 15 -7.15 -0.07 5.67
CA HIS A 15 -7.87 0.34 4.47
C HIS A 15 -6.91 0.63 3.33
N VAL A 16 -7.10 -0.06 2.20
CA VAL A 16 -6.40 0.25 0.95
C VAL A 16 -7.04 1.48 0.32
N LEU A 17 -6.29 2.58 0.21
CA LEU A 17 -6.75 3.84 -0.36
C LEU A 17 -6.50 3.90 -1.88
N SER A 18 -5.38 3.37 -2.33
CA SER A 18 -5.00 3.33 -3.74
C SER A 18 -4.18 2.09 -4.01
N MET A 19 -4.64 1.23 -4.93
CA MET A 19 -3.82 0.12 -5.42
C MET A 19 -2.87 0.53 -6.54
N LYS A 20 -3.14 1.67 -7.20
CA LYS A 20 -2.37 2.18 -8.33
C LYS A 20 -2.56 3.69 -8.44
N ASN A 21 -1.51 4.44 -8.17
CA ASN A 21 -1.44 5.87 -8.46
C ASN A 21 -0.12 6.22 -9.13
N THR A 22 -0.13 7.08 -10.13
CA THR A 22 1.10 7.61 -10.72
C THR A 22 1.73 8.61 -9.75
N ILE A 23 3.02 8.45 -9.49
CA ILE A 23 3.83 9.34 -8.66
C ILE A 23 4.73 10.15 -9.59
N HIS A 24 4.78 11.46 -9.37
CA HIS A 24 5.77 12.37 -9.95
C HIS A 24 6.19 13.39 -8.90
N GLY A 25 7.50 13.59 -8.75
CA GLY A 25 7.99 14.52 -7.75
C GLY A 25 9.51 14.57 -7.72
N SER A 26 10.05 15.00 -6.59
CA SER A 26 11.50 15.05 -6.38
C SER A 26 11.81 14.65 -4.94
N MET A 27 12.91 13.94 -4.75
CA MET A 27 13.37 13.45 -3.46
C MET A 27 14.84 13.83 -3.27
N GLN A 28 15.18 14.23 -2.06
CA GLN A 28 16.55 14.45 -1.61
C GLN A 28 16.79 13.56 -0.40
N VAL A 29 17.83 12.74 -0.44
CA VAL A 29 18.21 11.86 0.67
C VAL A 29 19.54 12.35 1.24
N ASN A 30 19.55 12.75 2.51
CA ASN A 30 20.68 13.38 3.18
C ASN A 30 21.17 14.65 2.45
N GLN A 31 22.47 14.77 2.23
CA GLN A 31 23.11 15.91 1.54
C GLN A 31 23.29 15.67 0.04
N ASN A 32 22.72 14.58 -0.52
CA ASN A 32 22.81 14.32 -1.95
C ASN A 32 22.00 15.35 -2.75
N GLU A 33 22.27 15.44 -4.06
CA GLU A 33 21.49 16.29 -4.94
C GLU A 33 20.02 15.83 -5.02
N LYS A 34 19.14 16.81 -5.22
CA LYS A 34 17.70 16.60 -5.39
C LYS A 34 17.44 15.87 -6.71
N GLN A 35 16.88 14.66 -6.63
CA GLN A 35 16.58 13.83 -7.80
C GLN A 35 15.08 13.89 -8.13
N THR A 36 14.74 13.92 -9.40
CA THR A 36 13.35 13.76 -9.86
C THR A 36 12.97 12.29 -9.83
N ILE A 37 11.78 11.97 -9.32
CA ILE A 37 11.25 10.61 -9.25
C ILE A 37 9.91 10.52 -9.98
N SER A 38 9.70 9.39 -10.65
CA SER A 38 8.41 8.98 -11.20
C SER A 38 8.18 7.50 -10.96
N GLY A 39 6.93 7.07 -10.84
CA GLY A 39 6.63 5.66 -10.61
C GLY A 39 5.15 5.38 -10.39
N ILE A 40 4.85 4.16 -9.97
CA ILE A 40 3.51 3.73 -9.56
C ILE A 40 3.53 3.42 -8.07
N GLY A 41 2.61 4.03 -7.34
CA GLY A 41 2.43 3.87 -5.91
C GLY A 41 1.25 2.99 -5.54
N TYR A 42 1.32 2.53 -4.30
CA TYR A 42 0.25 1.95 -3.51
C TYR A 42 0.10 2.78 -2.24
N ILE A 43 -1.13 2.99 -1.77
CA ILE A 43 -1.41 3.73 -0.54
C ILE A 43 -2.40 2.93 0.30
N GLU A 44 -2.04 2.72 1.55
CA GLU A 44 -2.91 2.20 2.60
C GLU A 44 -2.97 3.12 3.80
N LYS A 45 -3.99 2.91 4.61
CA LYS A 45 -4.23 3.61 5.86
C LYS A 45 -4.51 2.59 6.95
N ASP A 46 -3.70 2.69 8.00
CA ASP A 46 -3.85 1.91 9.21
C ASP A 46 -4.13 2.84 10.39
N TRP A 47 -5.10 2.49 11.24
CA TRP A 47 -5.45 3.27 12.43
C TRP A 47 -6.07 2.40 13.53
N GLY A 48 -6.04 2.85 14.79
CA GLY A 48 -6.58 2.10 15.92
C GLY A 48 -5.80 2.35 17.19
N ASN A 49 -5.80 1.38 18.10
CA ASN A 49 -5.08 1.44 19.37
C ASN A 49 -3.66 0.85 19.29
N ALA A 50 -3.43 -0.17 18.45
CA ALA A 50 -2.12 -0.79 18.23
C ALA A 50 -2.13 -1.66 16.96
N PHE A 51 -0.97 -2.12 16.49
CA PHE A 51 -0.91 -3.23 15.53
C PHE A 51 -1.15 -4.57 16.25
N PRO A 52 -1.72 -5.60 15.58
CA PRO A 52 -1.90 -6.94 16.15
C PRO A 52 -0.56 -7.57 16.56
N SER A 53 -0.58 -8.64 17.36
CA SER A 53 0.67 -9.26 17.83
C SER A 53 1.43 -10.01 16.73
N ILE A 54 0.69 -10.55 15.76
CA ILE A 54 1.22 -11.25 14.59
C ILE A 54 0.45 -10.74 13.37
N TRP A 55 1.17 -10.31 12.34
CA TRP A 55 0.56 -9.92 11.08
C TRP A 55 1.47 -10.27 9.89
N ILE A 56 0.85 -10.58 8.76
CA ILE A 56 1.49 -10.72 7.46
C ILE A 56 0.87 -9.69 6.55
N TRP A 57 1.71 -8.97 5.82
CA TRP A 57 1.30 -7.96 4.86
C TRP A 57 1.98 -8.20 3.52
N GLY A 58 1.21 -8.17 2.45
CA GLY A 58 1.70 -8.35 1.09
C GLY A 58 0.95 -7.48 0.09
N GLN A 59 1.70 -6.81 -0.76
CA GLN A 59 1.20 -5.98 -1.85
C GLN A 59 2.02 -6.28 -3.11
N ALA A 60 1.36 -6.42 -4.27
CA ALA A 60 2.03 -6.59 -5.56
C ALA A 60 1.41 -5.71 -6.63
N ASN A 61 2.26 -5.16 -7.50
CA ASN A 61 1.91 -4.44 -8.73
C ASN A 61 2.62 -5.11 -9.91
N GLN A 62 1.93 -5.28 -11.04
CA GLN A 62 2.48 -5.83 -12.28
C GLN A 62 2.83 -4.72 -13.29
N TRP A 63 4.05 -4.75 -13.84
CA TRP A 63 4.59 -3.76 -14.78
C TRP A 63 4.89 -4.37 -16.15
N GLU A 64 4.92 -3.50 -17.16
CA GLU A 64 5.01 -3.77 -18.59
C GLU A 64 5.96 -4.91 -18.97
N LEU A 65 5.41 -6.11 -19.13
CA LEU A 65 6.00 -7.16 -19.93
C LEU A 65 4.89 -7.70 -20.84
N LEU A 66 5.00 -7.30 -22.11
CA LEU A 66 4.30 -7.77 -23.31
C LEU A 66 2.96 -7.09 -23.66
N PRO A 67 2.69 -6.92 -24.98
CA PRO A 67 1.49 -6.29 -25.51
C PRO A 67 0.33 -7.28 -25.47
N ALA A 68 -0.12 -7.70 -24.29
CA ALA A 68 -1.42 -8.32 -24.09
C ALA A 68 -1.74 -8.48 -22.59
N THR A 69 -2.86 -7.86 -22.21
CA THR A 69 -3.82 -8.31 -21.18
C THR A 69 -3.47 -8.13 -19.69
N SER A 70 -4.18 -7.16 -19.10
CA SER A 70 -4.57 -6.99 -17.69
C SER A 70 -3.47 -6.76 -16.64
N SER A 71 -3.33 -5.51 -16.22
CA SER A 71 -2.66 -5.15 -14.98
C SER A 71 -3.39 -5.77 -13.78
N ALA A 72 -2.74 -6.67 -13.06
CA ALA A 72 -3.23 -7.19 -11.79
C ALA A 72 -2.48 -6.56 -10.61
N SER A 73 -3.22 -6.16 -9.58
CA SER A 73 -2.68 -5.82 -8.26
C SER A 73 -3.22 -6.82 -7.25
N ILE A 74 -2.35 -7.37 -6.40
CA ILE A 74 -2.74 -8.31 -5.35
C ILE A 74 -2.44 -7.65 -4.01
N PHE A 75 -3.39 -7.72 -3.08
CA PHE A 75 -3.21 -7.33 -1.70
C PHE A 75 -3.66 -8.49 -0.81
N PHE A 76 -2.81 -8.87 0.14
CA PHE A 76 -3.11 -9.86 1.16
C PHE A 76 -2.66 -9.35 2.52
N SER A 77 -3.55 -9.45 3.50
CA SER A 77 -3.24 -9.14 4.89
C SER A 77 -3.90 -10.18 5.79
N LEU A 78 -3.13 -10.68 6.74
CA LEU A 78 -3.58 -11.59 7.80
C LEU A 78 -3.09 -11.05 9.13
N ALA A 79 -4.00 -10.96 10.10
CA ALA A 79 -3.68 -10.59 11.48
C ALA A 79 -4.26 -11.67 12.42
N LEU A 80 -3.48 -12.04 13.45
CA LEU A 80 -3.85 -12.99 14.50
C LEU A 80 -3.81 -12.31 15.87
#